data_AF-A0A428Q3J0-F1
#
_entry.id   AF-A0A428Q3J0-F1
#
_cell.length_a   1.000
_cell.length_b   1.000
_cell.length_c   1.000
_cell.angle_alpha   90.00
_cell.angle_beta   90.00
_cell.angle_gamma   90.00
#
_symmetry.space_group_name_H-M   'P 1'
#
loop_
_entity.id
_entity.type
_entity.pdbx_description
1 polymer ?
#
loop_
_entity_poly.entity_id
_entity_poly.type
_entity_poly.pdbx_seq_one_letter_code
_entity_poly.pdbx_strand_id
1 'polypeptide(L)'
;MDSEKIILNTKVPGSSSPETRTSNHSEPNVTTSLTPVKTLESDANPCNSHEAKDTNTTKWPYTHKYTPSWRPKTLFNGTSRFGVPRLQYTRRALLRQQMSEGRADPYQTWCGNPSCKKDGEAFKMPYTYPVNKRKCRDGLPVEDYFHDLAEAMTILLFPKLKDDKEKARKRSEILSFIDSPPIRSQAMKMRSGLIWHRANPTDKQFEAALIRARPVFLDIMFGVKTAKRIEKVHHYLTARRVHWKKWVLDDYIVRFLISAEIWRRHETPRRESWVIGSREAVGEFLTAILLSYRQLFTRDCLKTRNVTADHHRDDIWQGWLDKYPLPKDDEDDFKLREKQDLTEEDVLEEIGYLGGVGKADETYKPIRNRPGEPDQMDFWLRW
;
A
#
# COMPACT_ATOMS: atom_id res chain seq x y z
N MET A 1 6.18 19.60 53.78
CA MET A 1 6.59 20.82 54.50
C MET A 1 6.23 22.07 53.71
N ASP A 2 5.07 22.69 53.88
CA ASP A 2 3.69 22.18 54.12
C ASP A 2 2.71 23.36 54.02
N SER A 3 1.48 23.08 53.58
CA SER A 3 0.28 23.92 53.76
C SER A 3 0.25 25.35 53.14
N GLU A 4 -0.90 25.96 52.85
CA GLU A 4 -2.27 25.47 53.02
C GLU A 4 -3.22 25.85 51.87
N LYS A 5 -4.17 24.94 51.67
CA LYS A 5 -5.40 25.07 50.89
C LYS A 5 -6.25 26.26 51.36
N ILE A 6 -6.97 26.88 50.42
CA ILE A 6 -8.23 27.59 50.71
C ILE A 6 -9.36 26.85 49.97
N ILE A 7 -10.43 26.50 50.70
CA ILE A 7 -11.69 25.98 50.17
C ILE A 7 -12.81 26.74 50.89
N LEU A 8 -13.76 27.28 50.13
CA LEU A 8 -15.06 27.70 50.67
C LEU A 8 -16.18 27.17 49.77
N ASN A 9 -17.24 26.69 50.41
CA ASN A 9 -18.25 25.81 49.80
C ASN A 9 -19.65 26.23 50.28
N THR A 10 -20.50 26.75 49.40
CA THR A 10 -21.93 27.10 49.64
C THR A 10 -22.60 27.47 48.31
N LYS A 11 -23.89 27.23 48.06
CA LYS A 11 -24.89 26.31 48.67
C LYS A 11 -26.03 26.09 47.65
N VAL A 12 -26.70 24.94 47.67
CA VAL A 12 -27.84 24.56 46.79
C VAL A 12 -28.87 23.87 47.70
N PRO A 13 -30.19 24.23 47.68
CA PRO A 13 -31.15 23.52 46.81
C PRO A 13 -32.45 24.28 46.41
N GLY A 14 -33.25 23.65 45.53
CA GLY A 14 -34.66 23.99 45.26
C GLY A 14 -34.93 24.21 43.75
N SER A 15 -35.51 23.33 42.91
CA SER A 15 -36.52 22.25 42.98
C SER A 15 -37.91 22.63 42.42
N SER A 16 -38.15 22.39 41.12
CA SER A 16 -39.47 21.94 40.62
C SER A 16 -39.45 21.56 39.12
N SER A 17 -40.11 20.44 38.84
CA SER A 17 -40.65 19.95 37.56
C SER A 17 -41.88 19.07 37.95
N PRO A 18 -42.71 18.56 37.01
CA PRO A 18 -42.87 18.87 35.59
C PRO A 18 -44.32 19.27 35.23
N GLU A 19 -44.58 19.64 33.97
CA GLU A 19 -45.89 19.38 33.35
C GLU A 19 -45.74 18.91 31.89
N THR A 20 -46.75 18.18 31.41
CA THR A 20 -46.77 17.49 30.11
C THR A 20 -48.06 17.83 29.38
N ARG A 21 -48.01 18.13 28.07
CA ARG A 21 -49.24 18.18 27.27
C ARG A 21 -49.05 17.71 25.82
N THR A 22 -50.09 17.06 25.32
CA THR A 22 -50.20 16.39 24.01
C THR A 22 -51.22 17.10 23.11
N SER A 23 -51.09 16.98 21.78
CA SER A 23 -52.20 16.64 20.86
C SER A 23 -51.87 16.89 19.37
N ASN A 24 -51.85 15.79 18.62
CA ASN A 24 -52.34 15.56 17.24
C ASN A 24 -52.90 16.73 16.40
N HIS A 25 -52.46 16.79 15.13
CA HIS A 25 -53.28 16.77 13.89
C HIS A 25 -52.32 16.44 12.71
N SER A 26 -52.55 15.44 11.84
CA SER A 26 -53.61 15.18 10.83
C SER A 26 -53.16 15.56 9.41
N GLU A 27 -53.25 14.56 8.51
CA GLU A 27 -52.79 14.54 7.11
C GLU A 27 -53.79 15.26 6.15
N PRO A 28 -53.45 15.54 4.85
CA PRO A 28 -53.51 14.49 3.82
C PRO A 28 -52.54 14.61 2.61
N ASN A 29 -52.57 13.56 1.79
CA ASN A 29 -51.83 13.34 0.53
C ASN A 29 -52.10 14.35 -0.60
N VAL A 30 -51.13 14.45 -1.53
CA VAL A 30 -51.39 14.74 -2.96
C VAL A 30 -50.64 13.72 -3.82
N THR A 31 -51.37 13.04 -4.70
CA THR A 31 -50.84 12.04 -5.65
C THR A 31 -51.04 12.57 -7.07
N THR A 32 -49.99 12.56 -7.90
CA THR A 32 -50.17 12.85 -9.34
C THR A 32 -49.31 11.91 -10.19
N SER A 33 -49.97 11.02 -10.93
CA SER A 33 -49.37 10.10 -11.90
C SER A 33 -49.90 10.41 -13.30
N LEU A 34 -49.02 10.69 -14.28
CA LEU A 34 -49.43 10.86 -15.68
C LEU A 34 -48.44 10.20 -16.66
N THR A 35 -48.84 9.02 -17.13
CA THR A 35 -48.64 8.52 -18.51
C THR A 35 -50.06 8.14 -19.00
N PRO A 36 -50.41 8.25 -20.30
CA PRO A 36 -49.88 7.44 -21.41
C PRO A 36 -49.42 8.35 -22.61
N VAL A 37 -49.20 7.95 -23.88
CA VAL A 37 -49.79 6.95 -24.79
C VAL A 37 -48.76 6.42 -25.82
N LYS A 38 -49.08 5.28 -26.46
CA LYS A 38 -48.38 4.61 -27.59
C LYS A 38 -48.56 5.42 -28.91
N THR A 39 -48.10 5.06 -30.12
CA THR A 39 -47.52 3.81 -30.70
C THR A 39 -46.43 4.25 -31.74
N LEU A 40 -46.02 3.61 -32.85
CA LEU A 40 -46.37 2.39 -33.61
C LEU A 40 -45.10 1.86 -34.31
N GLU A 41 -45.13 0.65 -34.89
CA GLU A 41 -44.00 0.10 -35.67
C GLU A 41 -43.90 0.65 -37.12
N SER A 42 -42.72 0.48 -37.73
CA SER A 42 -42.61 0.06 -39.14
C SER A 42 -41.21 -0.53 -39.43
N ASP A 43 -41.16 -1.70 -40.07
CA ASP A 43 -39.91 -2.32 -40.54
C ASP A 43 -39.35 -1.65 -41.80
N ALA A 44 -38.01 -1.60 -41.91
CA ALA A 44 -37.33 -1.59 -43.21
C ALA A 44 -35.88 -2.09 -43.08
N ASN A 45 -35.54 -3.16 -43.79
CA ASN A 45 -34.17 -3.61 -44.01
C ASN A 45 -34.04 -4.10 -45.46
N PRO A 46 -33.11 -3.53 -46.25
CA PRO A 46 -32.50 -4.30 -47.32
C PRO A 46 -30.97 -4.16 -47.37
N CYS A 47 -30.32 -5.23 -47.83
CA CYS A 47 -28.87 -5.28 -48.08
C CYS A 47 -28.49 -4.69 -49.46
N ASN A 48 -27.18 -4.75 -49.76
CA ASN A 48 -26.49 -4.53 -51.05
C ASN A 48 -26.00 -3.09 -51.31
N SER A 49 -24.86 -2.86 -51.99
CA SER A 49 -23.67 -3.68 -52.28
C SER A 49 -22.53 -2.79 -52.84
N HIS A 50 -21.36 -3.36 -53.16
CA HIS A 50 -20.16 -2.72 -53.77
C HIS A 50 -19.37 -1.81 -52.80
N GLU A 51 -18.07 -2.03 -52.56
CA GLU A 51 -16.88 -1.93 -53.45
C GLU A 51 -16.57 -0.49 -53.89
N ALA A 52 -15.33 0.00 -53.89
CA ALA A 52 -14.08 -0.46 -53.25
C ALA A 52 -13.04 0.68 -53.31
N LYS A 53 -12.02 0.66 -52.43
CA LYS A 53 -10.66 1.17 -52.69
C LYS A 53 -9.71 0.93 -51.52
N ASP A 54 -8.66 0.16 -51.76
CA ASP A 54 -7.53 -0.01 -50.84
C ASP A 54 -6.65 1.24 -50.75
N THR A 55 -6.09 1.51 -49.58
CA THR A 55 -4.73 2.05 -49.46
C THR A 55 -4.00 1.42 -48.27
N ASN A 56 -2.80 0.90 -48.57
CA ASN A 56 -1.79 0.32 -47.68
C ASN A 56 -1.92 0.54 -46.16
N THR A 57 -1.86 -0.55 -45.39
CA THR A 57 -1.28 -0.56 -44.05
C THR A 57 -0.38 -1.78 -43.90
N THR A 58 0.84 -1.58 -43.39
CA THR A 58 1.94 -2.56 -43.41
C THR A 58 1.61 -3.82 -42.60
N LYS A 59 1.43 -4.96 -43.29
CA LYS A 59 1.21 -6.26 -42.65
C LYS A 59 2.50 -6.78 -41.99
N TRP A 60 2.55 -6.75 -40.66
CA TRP A 60 3.52 -7.53 -39.90
C TRP A 60 3.17 -9.04 -40.00
N PRO A 61 4.14 -9.93 -40.24
CA PRO A 61 3.88 -11.35 -40.47
C PRO A 61 3.58 -12.11 -39.16
N TYR A 62 2.29 -12.32 -38.87
CA TYR A 62 1.82 -13.23 -37.83
C TYR A 62 2.11 -14.69 -38.19
N THR A 63 3.34 -15.14 -37.97
CA THR A 63 3.69 -16.57 -38.06
C THR A 63 3.21 -17.30 -36.80
N HIS A 64 2.05 -17.96 -36.90
CA HIS A 64 1.58 -18.89 -35.87
C HIS A 64 2.54 -20.09 -35.76
N LYS A 65 3.57 -19.97 -34.90
CA LYS A 65 4.44 -21.08 -34.50
C LYS A 65 4.11 -21.49 -33.07
N TYR A 66 3.52 -22.67 -32.95
CA TYR A 66 3.33 -23.48 -31.73
C TYR A 66 3.73 -22.81 -30.39
N THR A 67 2.76 -22.16 -29.74
CA THR A 67 2.79 -22.04 -28.27
C THR A 67 2.55 -23.44 -27.68
N PRO A 68 3.47 -24.01 -26.89
CA PRO A 68 3.20 -25.23 -26.15
C PRO A 68 2.02 -24.97 -25.21
N SER A 69 0.99 -25.80 -25.27
CA SER A 69 -0.24 -25.61 -24.49
C SER A 69 -0.03 -26.02 -23.03
N TRP A 70 0.70 -25.17 -22.29
CA TRP A 70 0.81 -25.20 -20.82
C TRP A 70 -0.53 -24.88 -20.15
N ARG A 71 -1.53 -25.74 -20.38
CA ARG A 71 -2.59 -25.95 -19.42
C ARG A 71 -1.92 -26.53 -18.17
N PRO A 72 -2.05 -25.91 -16.99
CA PRO A 72 -1.79 -26.62 -15.74
C PRO A 72 -2.63 -27.90 -15.78
N LYS A 73 -2.01 -29.07 -15.59
CA LYS A 73 -2.75 -30.34 -15.56
C LYS A 73 -3.80 -30.23 -14.46
N THR A 74 -5.08 -30.21 -14.84
CA THR A 74 -6.19 -30.04 -13.91
C THR A 74 -6.05 -31.06 -12.78
N LEU A 75 -6.07 -30.56 -11.54
CA LEU A 75 -5.80 -31.37 -10.35
C LEU A 75 -6.77 -32.56 -10.27
N PHE A 76 -6.31 -33.72 -10.72
CA PHE A 76 -7.08 -34.96 -10.64
C PHE A 76 -7.25 -35.33 -9.17
N ASN A 77 -8.51 -35.44 -8.73
CA ASN A 77 -8.90 -35.83 -7.38
C ASN A 77 -8.64 -37.32 -7.13
N GLY A 78 -7.36 -37.72 -7.11
CA GLY A 78 -6.91 -39.05 -6.75
C GLY A 78 -6.68 -39.18 -5.25
N THR A 79 -7.67 -39.70 -4.52
CA THR A 79 -7.55 -40.06 -3.10
C THR A 79 -6.74 -41.36 -2.94
N SER A 80 -5.49 -41.24 -2.50
CA SER A 80 -4.73 -42.40 -2.00
C SER A 80 -5.27 -42.85 -0.64
N ARG A 81 -5.26 -44.16 -0.37
CA ARG A 81 -5.85 -44.75 0.85
C ARG A 81 -5.06 -44.50 2.16
N PHE A 82 -4.07 -43.59 2.16
CA PHE A 82 -3.12 -43.41 3.27
C PHE A 82 -2.97 -41.94 3.70
N GLY A 83 -3.91 -41.47 4.53
CA GLY A 83 -3.68 -40.56 5.66
C GLY A 83 -3.33 -39.08 5.40
N VAL A 84 -2.41 -38.77 4.48
CA VAL A 84 -1.90 -37.40 4.27
C VAL A 84 -2.04 -37.03 2.79
N PRO A 85 -2.94 -36.11 2.40
CA PRO A 85 -3.21 -35.83 1.00
C PRO A 85 -1.99 -35.29 0.24
N ARG A 86 -1.73 -35.88 -0.94
CA ARG A 86 -0.76 -35.43 -1.96
C ARG A 86 -0.81 -33.91 -2.22
N LEU A 87 -2.02 -33.35 -2.10
CA LEU A 87 -2.35 -31.92 -2.19
C LEU A 87 -1.57 -31.01 -1.22
N GLN A 88 -1.21 -31.49 -0.02
CA GLN A 88 -0.47 -30.68 0.96
C GLN A 88 1.01 -30.57 0.59
N TYR A 89 1.60 -31.64 0.05
CA TYR A 89 2.99 -31.62 -0.43
C TYR A 89 3.14 -30.75 -1.68
N THR A 90 2.22 -30.87 -2.66
CA THR A 90 2.23 -29.98 -3.83
C THR A 90 2.02 -28.52 -3.45
N ARG A 91 1.14 -28.21 -2.50
CA ARG A 91 0.98 -26.83 -2.00
C ARG A 91 2.22 -26.33 -1.27
N ARG A 92 2.87 -27.12 -0.42
CA ARG A 92 4.12 -26.72 0.26
C ARG A 92 5.26 -26.48 -0.75
N ALA A 93 5.33 -27.26 -1.82
CA ALA A 93 6.28 -27.03 -2.91
C ALA A 93 5.96 -25.71 -3.66
N LEU A 94 4.70 -25.50 -4.07
CA LEU A 94 4.25 -24.26 -4.72
C LEU A 94 4.54 -23.02 -3.86
N LEU A 95 4.25 -23.07 -2.55
CA LEU A 95 4.53 -21.94 -1.65
C LEU A 95 6.02 -21.63 -1.58
N ARG A 96 6.90 -22.65 -1.53
CA ARG A 96 8.36 -22.45 -1.57
C ARG A 96 8.81 -21.83 -2.89
N GLN A 97 8.35 -22.37 -4.03
CA GLN A 97 8.64 -21.83 -5.36
C GLN A 97 8.22 -20.36 -5.44
N GLN A 98 6.99 -20.03 -5.06
CA GLN A 98 6.50 -18.66 -5.08
C GLN A 98 7.31 -17.73 -4.17
N MET A 99 7.77 -18.19 -3.01
CA MET A 99 8.64 -17.39 -2.13
C MET A 99 10.01 -17.12 -2.76
N SER A 100 10.64 -18.12 -3.41
CA SER A 100 11.87 -17.90 -4.21
C SER A 100 11.64 -17.00 -5.44
N GLU A 101 10.43 -16.96 -6.00
CA GLU A 101 10.05 -16.03 -7.08
C GLU A 101 9.65 -14.63 -6.53
N GLY A 102 9.61 -14.44 -5.21
CA GLY A 102 9.39 -13.15 -4.54
C GLY A 102 8.02 -12.93 -3.90
N ARG A 103 7.29 -13.98 -3.53
CA ARG A 103 6.16 -13.92 -2.58
C ARG A 103 6.66 -13.68 -1.15
N ALA A 104 5.94 -12.89 -0.35
CA ALA A 104 6.26 -12.65 1.06
C ALA A 104 6.28 -13.95 1.89
N ASP A 105 7.32 -14.16 2.69
CA ASP A 105 7.32 -15.15 3.76
C ASP A 105 6.62 -14.56 5.00
N PRO A 106 5.48 -15.12 5.47
CA PRO A 106 4.77 -14.62 6.65
C PRO A 106 5.51 -14.86 7.98
N TYR A 107 6.60 -15.64 8.00
CA TYR A 107 7.43 -15.87 9.19
C TYR A 107 8.59 -14.88 9.32
N GLN A 108 9.01 -14.23 8.23
CA GLN A 108 10.00 -13.15 8.28
C GLN A 108 9.34 -11.90 8.90
N THR A 109 10.01 -11.30 9.90
CA THR A 109 9.48 -10.13 10.62
C THR A 109 10.27 -8.87 10.30
N TRP A 110 9.57 -7.76 10.06
CA TRP A 110 10.14 -6.42 9.95
C TRP A 110 10.58 -5.90 11.33
N CYS A 111 9.84 -6.22 12.39
CA CYS A 111 10.15 -5.76 13.73
C CYS A 111 11.42 -6.41 14.31
N GLY A 112 11.91 -7.52 13.74
CA GLY A 112 13.13 -8.21 14.16
C GLY A 112 12.95 -9.18 15.34
N ASN A 113 11.71 -9.52 15.70
CA ASN A 113 11.40 -10.52 16.73
C ASN A 113 10.83 -11.76 16.03
N PRO A 114 11.55 -12.89 15.93
CA PRO A 114 11.10 -14.08 15.18
C PRO A 114 9.76 -14.67 15.65
N SER A 115 9.36 -14.43 16.90
CA SER A 115 8.07 -14.87 17.44
C SER A 115 6.89 -13.96 17.07
N CYS A 116 7.13 -12.82 16.40
CA CYS A 116 6.14 -11.78 16.20
C CYS A 116 5.24 -12.00 14.98
N LYS A 117 4.12 -12.70 15.19
CA LYS A 117 3.09 -12.98 14.17
C LYS A 117 2.28 -11.75 13.70
N LYS A 118 2.62 -10.53 14.18
CA LYS A 118 1.85 -9.30 13.90
C LYS A 118 2.18 -8.70 12.53
N ASP A 119 3.43 -8.81 12.09
CA ASP A 119 3.92 -8.22 10.83
C ASP A 119 3.23 -8.86 9.61
N GLY A 120 2.94 -10.17 9.67
CA GLY A 120 2.25 -10.90 8.61
C GLY A 120 0.83 -10.40 8.26
N GLU A 121 0.19 -9.58 9.11
CA GLU A 121 -1.08 -8.91 8.75
C GLU A 121 -0.90 -7.86 7.63
N ALA A 122 0.34 -7.43 7.34
CA ALA A 122 0.69 -6.63 6.17
C ALA A 122 0.45 -7.39 4.86
N PHE A 123 0.87 -8.66 4.78
CA PHE A 123 0.79 -9.51 3.57
C PHE A 123 -0.54 -10.26 3.44
N LYS A 124 -1.31 -10.35 4.54
CA LYS A 124 -2.60 -11.04 4.60
C LYS A 124 -3.63 -10.40 3.68
N MET A 125 -4.07 -11.15 2.66
CA MET A 125 -5.08 -10.70 1.71
C MET A 125 -6.50 -10.71 2.33
N PRO A 126 -7.34 -9.70 2.03
CA PRO A 126 -8.75 -9.66 2.44
C PRO A 126 -9.59 -10.71 1.71
N TYR A 127 -10.82 -10.95 2.21
CA TYR A 127 -11.79 -11.84 1.56
C TYR A 127 -12.29 -11.32 0.19
N THR A 128 -12.07 -10.05 -0.13
CA THR A 128 -12.40 -9.41 -1.41
C THR A 128 -11.18 -8.69 -1.95
N TYR A 129 -10.66 -9.11 -3.10
CA TYR A 129 -9.43 -8.60 -3.70
C TYR A 129 -9.72 -7.81 -4.98
N PRO A 130 -9.10 -6.63 -5.19
CA PRO A 130 -9.37 -5.81 -6.37
C PRO A 130 -8.58 -6.33 -7.58
N VAL A 131 -9.29 -6.71 -8.63
CA VAL A 131 -8.74 -7.08 -9.94
C VAL A 131 -9.17 -6.07 -11.00
N ASN A 132 -8.40 -5.93 -12.06
CA ASN A 132 -8.73 -5.02 -13.16
C ASN A 132 -10.03 -5.45 -13.86
N LYS A 133 -10.85 -4.47 -14.26
CA LYS A 133 -11.73 -4.63 -15.42
C LYS A 133 -10.90 -4.52 -16.69
N ARG A 134 -11.45 -4.88 -17.86
CA ARG A 134 -10.77 -4.67 -19.15
C ARG A 134 -10.67 -3.17 -19.50
N LYS A 135 -11.61 -2.36 -19.01
CA LYS A 135 -11.70 -0.91 -19.19
C LYS A 135 -12.30 -0.24 -17.94
N CYS A 136 -11.92 1.00 -17.70
CA CYS A 136 -12.56 1.95 -16.78
C CYS A 136 -13.93 2.44 -17.33
N ARG A 137 -14.66 3.25 -16.55
CA ARG A 137 -15.99 3.78 -16.95
C ARG A 137 -15.95 4.67 -18.19
N ASP A 138 -14.86 5.42 -18.36
CA ASP A 138 -14.53 6.26 -19.53
C ASP A 138 -14.15 5.45 -20.79
N GLY A 139 -13.99 4.13 -20.67
CA GLY A 139 -13.60 3.25 -21.77
C GLY A 139 -12.09 3.17 -22.02
N LEU A 140 -11.25 3.78 -21.19
CA LEU A 140 -9.79 3.56 -21.25
C LEU A 140 -9.42 2.19 -20.63
N PRO A 141 -8.41 1.48 -21.13
CA PRO A 141 -7.85 0.30 -20.46
C PRO A 141 -7.44 0.61 -19.01
N VAL A 142 -7.50 -0.40 -18.13
CA VAL A 142 -7.13 -0.20 -16.71
C VAL A 142 -5.61 -0.28 -16.53
N GLU A 143 -4.96 -1.03 -17.42
CA GLU A 143 -3.51 -1.24 -17.48
C GLU A 143 -2.76 0.09 -17.73
N ASP A 144 -3.27 0.93 -18.63
CA ASP A 144 -2.66 2.20 -19.03
C ASP A 144 -2.43 3.11 -17.81
N TYR A 145 -3.42 3.24 -16.92
CA TYR A 145 -3.29 3.99 -15.65
C TYR A 145 -2.16 3.49 -14.72
N PHE A 146 -1.80 2.20 -14.79
CA PHE A 146 -0.64 1.67 -14.06
C PHE A 146 0.66 1.97 -14.81
N HIS A 147 0.67 1.89 -16.15
CA HIS A 147 1.82 2.22 -16.99
C HIS A 147 2.19 3.71 -16.90
N ASP A 148 1.21 4.62 -16.98
CA ASP A 148 1.40 6.08 -16.85
C ASP A 148 2.00 6.45 -15.49
N LEU A 149 1.45 5.88 -14.40
CA LEU A 149 1.99 6.08 -13.05
C LEU A 149 3.42 5.56 -12.96
N ALA A 150 3.71 4.38 -13.48
CA ALA A 150 5.05 3.80 -13.42
C ALA A 150 6.05 4.58 -14.27
N GLU A 151 5.64 5.13 -15.42
CA GLU A 151 6.45 6.03 -16.26
C GLU A 151 6.77 7.32 -15.52
N ALA A 152 5.75 8.02 -15.00
CA ALA A 152 5.93 9.23 -14.21
C ALA A 152 6.84 9.01 -13.00
N MET A 153 6.64 7.91 -12.24
CA MET A 153 7.51 7.56 -11.12
C MET A 153 8.92 7.18 -11.55
N THR A 154 9.12 6.56 -12.73
CA THR A 154 10.46 6.30 -13.28
C THR A 154 11.20 7.60 -13.56
N ILE A 155 10.54 8.55 -14.24
CA ILE A 155 11.11 9.85 -14.61
C ILE A 155 11.43 10.69 -13.36
N LEU A 156 10.51 10.77 -12.40
CA LEU A 156 10.64 11.61 -11.20
C LEU A 156 11.63 11.05 -10.17
N LEU A 157 11.63 9.74 -9.92
CA LEU A 157 12.47 9.12 -8.88
C LEU A 157 13.85 8.70 -9.39
N PHE A 158 14.01 8.46 -10.69
CA PHE A 158 15.26 7.99 -11.30
C PHE A 158 15.73 8.85 -12.49
N PRO A 159 15.79 10.20 -12.38
CA PRO A 159 16.13 11.10 -13.48
C PRO A 159 17.57 10.96 -14.02
N LYS A 160 18.41 10.13 -13.38
CA LYS A 160 19.76 9.80 -13.84
C LYS A 160 19.78 8.70 -14.91
N LEU A 161 18.69 7.94 -15.09
CA LEU A 161 18.61 6.88 -16.11
C LEU A 161 18.54 7.50 -17.51
N LYS A 162 19.56 7.25 -18.33
CA LYS A 162 19.67 7.82 -19.69
C LYS A 162 19.19 6.85 -20.77
N ASP A 163 19.50 5.57 -20.64
CA ASP A 163 19.08 4.53 -21.59
C ASP A 163 17.59 4.18 -21.43
N ASP A 164 16.93 3.92 -22.55
CA ASP A 164 15.51 3.57 -22.59
C ASP A 164 15.25 2.12 -22.16
N LYS A 165 16.23 1.20 -22.29
CA LYS A 165 16.09 -0.15 -21.72
C LYS A 165 16.17 -0.12 -20.20
N GLU A 166 17.06 0.70 -19.63
CA GLU A 166 17.09 0.94 -18.18
C GLU A 166 15.77 1.55 -17.66
N LYS A 167 15.24 2.57 -18.34
CA LYS A 167 13.93 3.15 -18.01
C LYS A 167 12.81 2.11 -18.12
N ALA A 168 12.80 1.29 -19.17
CA ALA A 168 11.81 0.23 -19.34
C ALA A 168 11.90 -0.86 -18.24
N ARG A 169 13.13 -1.25 -17.87
CA ARG A 169 13.39 -2.16 -16.74
C ARG A 169 12.88 -1.57 -15.43
N LYS A 170 13.29 -0.35 -15.06
CA LYS A 170 12.84 0.32 -13.83
C LYS A 170 11.33 0.56 -13.81
N ARG A 171 10.70 0.86 -14.96
CA ARG A 171 9.23 0.94 -15.10
C ARG A 171 8.55 -0.41 -14.80
N SER A 172 9.10 -1.52 -15.29
CA SER A 172 8.60 -2.88 -14.99
C SER A 172 8.76 -3.24 -13.50
N GLU A 173 9.89 -2.88 -12.90
CA GLU A 173 10.15 -3.05 -11.46
C GLU A 173 9.14 -2.26 -10.61
N ILE A 174 8.90 -1.00 -10.96
CA ILE A 174 7.88 -0.14 -10.31
C ILE A 174 6.48 -0.72 -10.49
N LEU A 175 6.11 -1.15 -11.70
CA LEU A 175 4.83 -1.83 -11.97
C LEU A 175 4.67 -3.08 -11.09
N SER A 176 5.71 -3.90 -10.95
CA SER A 176 5.65 -5.11 -10.12
C SER A 176 5.33 -4.77 -8.66
N PHE A 177 5.86 -3.67 -8.11
CA PHE A 177 5.51 -3.21 -6.77
C PHE A 177 4.05 -2.72 -6.69
N ILE A 178 3.65 -1.79 -7.57
CA ILE A 178 2.32 -1.15 -7.55
C ILE A 178 1.20 -2.19 -7.74
N ASP A 179 1.42 -3.17 -8.61
CA ASP A 179 0.45 -4.21 -8.95
C ASP A 179 0.44 -5.38 -7.96
N SER A 180 1.36 -5.41 -6.99
CA SER A 180 1.57 -6.57 -6.11
C SER A 180 0.38 -6.88 -5.20
N PRO A 181 0.18 -8.17 -4.84
CA PRO A 181 -0.93 -8.59 -3.99
C PRO A 181 -1.01 -7.89 -2.62
N PRO A 182 0.10 -7.55 -1.92
CA PRO A 182 0.03 -6.76 -0.69
C PRO A 182 -0.49 -5.34 -0.94
N ILE A 183 0.01 -4.63 -1.97
CA ILE A 183 -0.42 -3.26 -2.27
C ILE A 183 -1.90 -3.21 -2.66
N ARG A 184 -2.34 -4.08 -3.59
CA ARG A 184 -3.76 -4.26 -3.94
C ARG A 184 -4.63 -4.56 -2.73
N SER A 185 -4.16 -5.43 -1.84
CA SER A 185 -4.86 -5.80 -0.60
C SER A 185 -5.00 -4.64 0.39
N GLN A 186 -3.98 -3.81 0.55
CA GLN A 186 -3.99 -2.68 1.47
C GLN A 186 -4.82 -1.51 0.92
N ALA A 187 -4.77 -1.24 -0.38
CA ALA A 187 -5.67 -0.29 -1.04
C ALA A 187 -7.15 -0.67 -0.84
N MET A 188 -7.48 -1.97 -0.96
CA MET A 188 -8.84 -2.46 -0.70
C MET A 188 -9.21 -2.43 0.79
N LYS A 189 -8.27 -2.68 1.73
CA LYS A 189 -8.49 -2.48 3.17
C LYS A 189 -8.83 -1.03 3.49
N MET A 190 -8.15 -0.06 2.86
CA MET A 190 -8.49 1.37 2.97
C MET A 190 -9.91 1.65 2.43
N ARG A 191 -10.20 1.28 1.18
CA ARG A 191 -11.53 1.50 0.56
C ARG A 191 -12.66 0.89 1.40
N SER A 192 -12.45 -0.33 1.92
CA SER A 192 -13.42 -1.02 2.77
C SER A 192 -13.69 -0.28 4.08
N GLY A 193 -12.66 0.34 4.68
CA GLY A 193 -12.79 1.15 5.88
C GLY A 193 -13.65 2.40 5.64
N LEU A 194 -13.39 3.12 4.54
CA LEU A 194 -14.16 4.31 4.16
C LEU A 194 -15.63 3.96 3.88
N ILE A 195 -15.89 2.90 3.10
CA ILE A 195 -17.25 2.39 2.84
C ILE A 195 -17.96 2.00 4.15
N TRP A 196 -17.26 1.32 5.07
CA TRP A 196 -17.84 0.91 6.35
C TRP A 196 -18.27 2.09 7.23
N HIS A 197 -17.48 3.17 7.24
CA HIS A 197 -17.81 4.45 7.89
C HIS A 197 -18.83 5.31 7.13
N ARG A 198 -19.27 4.88 5.93
CA ARG A 198 -20.02 5.72 4.96
C ARG A 198 -19.28 7.00 4.57
N ALA A 199 -17.97 7.04 4.74
CA ALA A 199 -17.12 8.18 4.41
C ALA A 199 -16.80 8.18 2.90
N ASN A 200 -17.20 9.24 2.21
CA ASN A 200 -16.81 9.50 0.82
C ASN A 200 -16.08 10.85 0.71
N PRO A 201 -14.84 10.96 1.20
CA PRO A 201 -14.10 12.23 1.22
C PRO A 201 -13.81 12.70 -0.20
N THR A 202 -13.95 14.01 -0.44
CA THR A 202 -13.58 14.67 -1.70
C THR A 202 -12.07 14.57 -1.95
N ASP A 203 -11.61 14.81 -3.18
CA ASP A 203 -10.18 14.70 -3.50
C ASP A 203 -9.35 15.69 -2.68
N LYS A 204 -9.80 16.94 -2.54
CA LYS A 204 -9.19 17.95 -1.64
C LYS A 204 -9.11 17.48 -0.17
N GLN A 205 -10.12 16.78 0.34
CA GLN A 205 -10.08 16.22 1.70
C GLN A 205 -9.09 15.06 1.83
N PHE A 206 -8.92 14.28 0.76
CA PHE A 206 -7.98 13.15 0.71
C PHE A 206 -6.53 13.62 0.53
N GLU A 207 -6.29 14.61 -0.32
CA GLU A 207 -5.00 15.32 -0.47
C GLU A 207 -4.56 15.95 0.85
N ALA A 208 -5.44 16.69 1.53
CA ALA A 208 -5.14 17.26 2.84
C ALA A 208 -4.85 16.19 3.91
N ALA A 209 -5.51 15.03 3.84
CA ALA A 209 -5.23 13.90 4.74
C ALA A 209 -3.92 13.17 4.41
N LEU A 210 -3.53 13.06 3.13
CA LEU A 210 -2.22 12.56 2.72
C LEU A 210 -1.09 13.47 3.23
N ILE A 211 -1.26 14.78 3.11
CA ILE A 211 -0.30 15.78 3.58
C ILE A 211 -0.08 15.67 5.10
N ARG A 212 -1.14 15.44 5.89
CA ARG A 212 -1.03 15.21 7.35
C ARG A 212 -0.49 13.81 7.70
N ALA A 213 -0.87 12.78 6.96
CA ALA A 213 -0.46 11.40 7.21
C ALA A 213 1.01 11.13 6.85
N ARG A 214 1.55 11.77 5.81
CA ARG A 214 2.94 11.58 5.34
C ARG A 214 4.00 11.81 6.44
N PRO A 215 4.03 12.93 7.20
CA PRO A 215 5.03 13.11 8.27
C PRO A 215 4.86 12.11 9.42
N VAL A 216 3.63 11.69 9.74
CA VAL A 216 3.36 10.65 10.75
C VAL A 216 3.91 9.29 10.30
N PHE A 217 3.72 8.93 9.04
CA PHE A 217 4.34 7.75 8.43
C PHE A 217 5.88 7.82 8.47
N LEU A 218 6.47 8.97 8.13
CA LEU A 218 7.93 9.14 8.12
C LEU A 218 8.55 9.06 9.53
N ASP A 219 7.92 9.63 10.57
CA ASP A 219 8.32 9.42 11.98
C ASP A 219 8.33 7.93 12.34
N ILE A 220 7.26 7.22 12.00
CA ILE A 220 7.04 5.84 12.44
C ILE A 220 7.98 4.85 11.73
N MET A 221 8.23 5.04 10.43
CA MET A 221 8.95 4.06 9.61
C MET A 221 10.44 4.36 9.37
N PHE A 222 10.87 5.62 9.53
CA PHE A 222 12.25 6.05 9.28
C PHE A 222 12.93 6.71 10.48
N GLY A 223 12.26 6.84 11.63
CA GLY A 223 12.92 7.16 12.89
C GLY A 223 13.46 5.91 13.60
N VAL A 224 14.48 6.09 14.47
CA VAL A 224 15.11 5.04 15.30
C VAL A 224 14.09 4.01 15.81
N LYS A 225 14.38 2.71 15.56
CA LYS A 225 13.45 1.57 15.68
C LYS A 225 13.15 1.14 17.13
N THR A 226 12.62 2.05 17.94
CA THR A 226 12.27 1.80 19.34
C THR A 226 11.06 0.87 19.48
N ALA A 227 10.95 0.15 20.60
CA ALA A 227 9.80 -0.69 20.93
C ALA A 227 8.46 0.07 20.82
N LYS A 228 8.45 1.37 21.18
CA LYS A 228 7.28 2.27 21.06
C LYS A 228 6.89 2.55 19.60
N ARG A 229 7.84 2.67 18.66
CA ARG A 229 7.54 2.76 17.22
C ARG A 229 7.06 1.42 16.66
N ILE A 230 7.68 0.31 17.06
CA ILE A 230 7.24 -1.05 16.71
C ILE A 230 5.79 -1.27 17.16
N GLU A 231 5.42 -0.87 18.38
CA GLU A 231 4.05 -0.99 18.88
C GLU A 231 3.05 -0.12 18.09
N LYS A 232 3.40 1.13 17.72
CA LYS A 232 2.58 1.95 16.80
C LYS A 232 2.33 1.23 15.46
N VAL A 233 3.37 0.67 14.84
CA VAL A 233 3.26 -0.12 13.60
C VAL A 233 2.32 -1.31 13.80
N HIS A 234 2.53 -2.07 14.87
CA HIS A 234 1.69 -3.21 15.23
C HIS A 234 0.24 -2.83 15.48
N HIS A 235 -0.03 -1.65 16.04
CA HIS A 235 -1.39 -1.13 16.19
C HIS A 235 -2.05 -0.95 14.81
N TYR A 236 -1.41 -0.24 13.87
CA TYR A 236 -1.96 -0.04 12.52
C TYR A 236 -2.16 -1.36 11.74
N LEU A 237 -1.20 -2.29 11.83
CA LEU A 237 -1.32 -3.60 11.16
C LEU A 237 -2.45 -4.45 11.75
N THR A 238 -2.46 -4.64 13.07
CA THR A 238 -3.29 -5.62 13.78
C THR A 238 -4.60 -5.07 14.33
N ALA A 239 -4.88 -3.78 14.15
CA ALA A 239 -6.11 -3.12 14.57
C ALA A 239 -7.36 -3.95 14.22
N ARG A 240 -8.09 -4.35 15.25
CA ARG A 240 -9.40 -5.03 15.15
C ARG A 240 -10.53 -4.00 14.90
N ARG A 241 -11.70 -4.46 14.45
CA ARG A 241 -12.90 -3.64 14.17
C ARG A 241 -13.20 -2.54 15.20
N VAL A 242 -13.00 -2.81 16.50
CA VAL A 242 -13.23 -1.84 17.59
C VAL A 242 -12.34 -0.60 17.49
N HIS A 243 -11.10 -0.73 17.02
CA HIS A 243 -10.17 0.38 16.82
C HIS A 243 -10.54 1.18 15.57
N TRP A 244 -10.85 0.48 14.46
CA TRP A 244 -11.29 1.09 13.22
C TRP A 244 -12.53 1.99 13.41
N LYS A 245 -13.41 1.69 14.38
CA LYS A 245 -14.55 2.56 14.73
C LYS A 245 -14.16 4.00 15.11
N LYS A 246 -12.91 4.23 15.54
CA LYS A 246 -12.39 5.54 15.95
C LYS A 246 -11.44 6.18 14.94
N TRP A 247 -11.13 5.48 13.85
CA TRP A 247 -10.12 5.92 12.88
C TRP A 247 -10.67 7.00 11.94
N VAL A 248 -9.86 8.05 11.74
CA VAL A 248 -10.11 9.07 10.71
C VAL A 248 -9.45 8.67 9.39
N LEU A 249 -9.67 9.44 8.32
CA LEU A 249 -9.09 9.19 7.00
C LEU A 249 -7.56 9.04 7.05
N ASP A 250 -6.90 9.90 7.82
CA ASP A 250 -5.46 9.93 8.05
C ASP A 250 -4.93 8.58 8.59
N ASP A 251 -5.64 7.91 9.51
CA ASP A 251 -5.24 6.59 10.05
C ASP A 251 -5.27 5.49 8.99
N TYR A 252 -6.27 5.52 8.11
CA TYR A 252 -6.37 4.57 7.00
C TYR A 252 -5.25 4.77 5.97
N ILE A 253 -4.83 6.02 5.76
CA ILE A 253 -3.68 6.37 4.92
C ILE A 253 -2.38 5.91 5.60
N VAL A 254 -2.14 6.25 6.88
CA VAL A 254 -0.94 5.82 7.63
C VAL A 254 -0.83 4.28 7.63
N ARG A 255 -1.93 3.54 7.83
CA ARG A 255 -1.92 2.07 7.72
C ARG A 255 -1.45 1.60 6.34
N PHE A 256 -1.96 2.21 5.26
CA PHE A 256 -1.55 1.84 3.90
C PHE A 256 -0.06 2.07 3.70
N LEU A 257 0.44 3.27 4.02
CA LEU A 257 1.85 3.64 3.86
C LEU A 257 2.77 2.72 4.66
N ILE A 258 2.46 2.46 5.95
CA ILE A 258 3.20 1.50 6.79
C ILE A 258 3.22 0.10 6.17
N SER A 259 2.06 -0.40 5.72
CA SER A 259 1.96 -1.75 5.17
C SER A 259 2.70 -1.90 3.83
N ALA A 260 2.70 -0.83 3.03
CA ALA A 260 3.41 -0.77 1.76
C ALA A 260 4.93 -0.68 1.95
N GLU A 261 5.40 0.08 2.94
CA GLU A 261 6.83 0.19 3.25
C GLU A 261 7.40 -1.09 3.87
N ILE A 262 6.63 -1.77 4.72
CA ILE A 262 6.97 -3.11 5.24
C ILE A 262 7.11 -4.12 4.11
N TRP A 263 6.27 -4.02 3.07
CA TRP A 263 6.39 -4.85 1.87
C TRP A 263 7.61 -4.47 1.02
N ARG A 264 7.86 -3.18 0.79
CA ARG A 264 9.03 -2.69 0.05
C ARG A 264 10.36 -3.12 0.67
N ARG A 265 10.43 -3.18 2.01
CA ARG A 265 11.61 -3.60 2.78
C ARG A 265 11.66 -5.10 3.12
N HIS A 266 10.68 -5.90 2.71
CA HIS A 266 10.69 -7.35 2.95
C HIS A 266 11.85 -8.03 2.19
N GLU A 267 12.40 -9.14 2.72
CA GLU A 267 13.60 -9.77 2.12
C GLU A 267 13.16 -10.77 1.03
N THR A 268 12.54 -10.24 -0.02
CA THR A 268 12.33 -10.95 -1.28
C THR A 268 13.48 -10.64 -2.26
N PRO A 269 13.74 -11.49 -3.28
CA PRO A 269 14.65 -11.16 -4.38
C PRO A 269 14.29 -9.89 -5.19
N ARG A 270 13.11 -9.29 -4.95
CA ARG A 270 12.63 -8.07 -5.61
C ARG A 270 12.91 -6.80 -4.81
N ARG A 271 13.43 -6.93 -3.58
CA ARG A 271 13.72 -5.80 -2.68
C ARG A 271 14.62 -4.75 -3.32
N GLU A 272 15.63 -5.17 -4.07
CA GLU A 272 16.63 -4.31 -4.71
C GLU A 272 16.03 -3.51 -5.86
N SER A 273 15.17 -4.13 -6.67
CA SER A 273 14.36 -3.46 -7.70
C SER A 273 13.51 -2.31 -7.13
N TRP A 274 13.08 -2.42 -5.87
CA TRP A 274 12.24 -1.44 -5.16
C TRP A 274 13.02 -0.50 -4.23
N VAL A 275 14.35 -0.43 -4.37
CA VAL A 275 15.16 0.63 -3.73
C VAL A 275 14.82 1.97 -4.38
N ILE A 276 14.39 2.90 -3.53
CA ILE A 276 14.08 4.30 -3.81
C ILE A 276 14.85 5.08 -2.74
N GLY A 277 15.54 6.16 -3.14
CA GLY A 277 16.59 6.82 -2.35
C GLY A 277 16.14 7.39 -1.01
N SER A 278 15.79 8.68 -0.96
CA SER A 278 15.44 9.32 0.32
C SER A 278 14.11 8.81 0.86
N ARG A 279 13.96 8.85 2.19
CA ARG A 279 12.70 8.55 2.87
C ARG A 279 11.57 9.48 2.40
N GLU A 280 11.87 10.73 2.06
CA GLU A 280 10.93 11.67 1.44
C GLU A 280 10.43 11.13 0.10
N ALA A 281 11.32 10.70 -0.79
CA ALA A 281 10.97 10.13 -2.10
C ALA A 281 10.12 8.85 -1.96
N VAL A 282 10.39 8.01 -0.96
CA VAL A 282 9.51 6.87 -0.61
C VAL A 282 8.13 7.35 -0.18
N GLY A 283 8.05 8.39 0.66
CA GLY A 283 6.78 9.00 1.08
C GLY A 283 5.97 9.57 -0.08
N GLU A 284 6.62 10.18 -1.07
CA GLU A 284 5.99 10.64 -2.32
C GLU A 284 5.49 9.45 -3.17
N PHE A 285 6.35 8.45 -3.40
CA PHE A 285 5.99 7.25 -4.16
C PHE A 285 4.76 6.53 -3.58
N LEU A 286 4.77 6.25 -2.27
CA LEU A 286 3.68 5.52 -1.62
C LEU A 286 2.38 6.34 -1.52
N THR A 287 2.45 7.67 -1.43
CA THR A 287 1.25 8.53 -1.48
C THR A 287 0.70 8.67 -2.89
N ALA A 288 1.55 8.76 -3.93
CA ALA A 288 1.14 8.75 -5.34
C ALA A 288 0.45 7.43 -5.74
N ILE A 289 0.95 6.29 -5.26
CA ILE A 289 0.29 4.99 -5.43
C ILE A 289 -1.11 4.99 -4.82
N LEU A 290 -1.26 5.52 -3.59
CA LEU A 290 -2.55 5.54 -2.92
C LEU A 290 -3.56 6.48 -3.60
N LEU A 291 -3.09 7.61 -4.14
CA LEU A 291 -3.87 8.50 -5.00
C LEU A 291 -4.36 7.80 -6.27
N SER A 292 -3.49 7.06 -6.96
CA SER A 292 -3.87 6.30 -8.16
C SER A 292 -4.91 5.22 -7.83
N TYR A 293 -4.71 4.42 -6.77
CA TYR A 293 -5.70 3.44 -6.32
C TYR A 293 -7.05 4.09 -5.95
N ARG A 294 -7.04 5.28 -5.32
CA ARG A 294 -8.26 6.07 -5.12
C ARG A 294 -8.93 6.42 -6.45
N GLN A 295 -8.19 6.97 -7.41
CA GLN A 295 -8.75 7.33 -8.72
C GLN A 295 -9.33 6.11 -9.46
N LEU A 296 -8.63 4.97 -9.46
CA LEU A 296 -9.08 3.70 -10.04
C LEU A 296 -10.35 3.16 -9.36
N PHE A 297 -10.52 3.39 -8.07
CA PHE A 297 -11.75 3.07 -7.35
C PHE A 297 -12.92 4.01 -7.68
N THR A 298 -12.65 5.31 -7.87
CA THR A 298 -13.67 6.33 -8.22
C THR A 298 -14.11 6.23 -9.69
N ARG A 299 -13.18 6.01 -10.63
CA ARG A 299 -13.45 5.73 -12.06
C ARG A 299 -14.01 4.32 -12.31
N ASP A 300 -14.21 3.54 -11.25
CA ASP A 300 -14.81 2.20 -11.29
C ASP A 300 -14.03 1.23 -12.23
N CYS A 301 -12.70 1.33 -12.21
CA CYS A 301 -11.77 0.51 -12.98
C CYS A 301 -11.51 -0.88 -12.37
N LEU A 302 -11.74 -1.03 -11.06
CA LEU A 302 -11.41 -2.22 -10.29
C LEU A 302 -12.67 -2.94 -9.81
N LYS A 303 -12.77 -4.24 -10.10
CA LYS A 303 -13.83 -5.15 -9.62
C LYS A 303 -13.31 -6.06 -8.51
N THR A 304 -14.16 -6.50 -7.60
CA THR A 304 -13.77 -7.39 -6.48
C THR A 304 -13.92 -8.87 -6.85
N ARG A 305 -12.85 -9.67 -6.71
CA ARG A 305 -12.89 -11.15 -6.69
C ARG A 305 -13.00 -11.64 -5.25
N ASN A 306 -13.82 -12.67 -4.99
CA ASN A 306 -13.90 -13.31 -3.68
C ASN A 306 -12.72 -14.27 -3.45
N VAL A 307 -12.05 -14.13 -2.30
CA VAL A 307 -10.81 -14.86 -1.92
C VAL A 307 -11.02 -15.54 -0.56
N THR A 308 -12.02 -16.44 -0.54
CA THR A 308 -12.40 -17.24 0.64
C THR A 308 -11.48 -18.43 0.87
N ALA A 309 -11.08 -19.12 -0.20
CA ALA A 309 -10.23 -20.31 -0.15
C ALA A 309 -8.75 -19.99 -0.36
N ASP A 310 -7.88 -20.86 0.14
CA ASP A 310 -6.43 -20.67 0.10
C ASP A 310 -5.83 -20.80 -1.31
N HIS A 311 -6.38 -21.67 -2.17
CA HIS A 311 -5.93 -21.76 -3.56
C HIS A 311 -6.19 -20.45 -4.33
N HIS A 312 -7.31 -19.74 -4.09
CA HIS A 312 -7.53 -18.41 -4.68
C HIS A 312 -6.44 -17.39 -4.30
N ARG A 313 -5.78 -17.56 -3.15
CA ARG A 313 -4.67 -16.70 -2.72
C ARG A 313 -3.39 -17.06 -3.48
N ASP A 314 -3.15 -18.35 -3.65
CA ASP A 314 -1.97 -18.86 -4.33
C ASP A 314 -2.08 -18.62 -5.87
N ASP A 315 -3.29 -18.65 -6.45
CA ASP A 315 -3.60 -18.17 -7.81
C ASP A 315 -3.21 -16.69 -8.00
N ILE A 316 -3.55 -15.84 -7.03
CA ILE A 316 -3.34 -14.37 -7.10
C ILE A 316 -1.85 -14.05 -6.99
N TRP A 317 -1.10 -14.79 -6.17
CA TRP A 317 0.35 -14.70 -6.16
C TRP A 317 0.95 -15.21 -7.48
N GLN A 318 0.53 -16.38 -7.98
CA GLN A 318 1.08 -16.90 -9.24
C GLN A 318 0.84 -15.96 -10.42
N GLY A 319 -0.39 -15.47 -10.60
CA GLY A 319 -0.73 -14.54 -11.68
C GLY A 319 -0.02 -13.17 -11.61
N TRP A 320 0.57 -12.81 -10.46
CA TRP A 320 1.47 -11.66 -10.35
C TRP A 320 2.93 -12.04 -10.65
N LEU A 321 3.40 -13.19 -10.17
CA LEU A 321 4.74 -13.73 -10.45
C LEU A 321 4.93 -14.02 -11.95
N ASP A 322 3.92 -14.62 -12.59
CA ASP A 322 3.87 -14.91 -14.03
C ASP A 322 3.86 -13.62 -14.88
N LYS A 323 3.23 -12.55 -14.37
CA LYS A 323 3.13 -11.25 -15.05
C LYS A 323 4.42 -10.43 -14.90
N TYR A 324 5.12 -10.58 -13.78
CA TYR A 324 6.37 -9.90 -13.49
C TYR A 324 7.43 -10.95 -13.13
N PRO A 325 7.92 -11.77 -14.07
CA PRO A 325 9.01 -12.69 -13.79
C PRO A 325 10.23 -11.93 -13.27
N LEU A 326 11.00 -12.56 -12.39
CA LEU A 326 12.34 -12.07 -12.08
C LEU A 326 13.20 -12.08 -13.36
N PRO A 327 14.20 -11.19 -13.47
CA PRO A 327 15.30 -11.42 -14.38
C PRO A 327 15.84 -12.85 -14.20
N LYS A 328 16.15 -13.52 -15.31
CA LYS A 328 17.07 -14.64 -15.26
C LYS A 328 18.45 -14.04 -15.38
N ASP A 329 19.04 -13.75 -14.23
CA ASP A 329 20.48 -13.53 -14.16
C ASP A 329 21.13 -14.89 -14.46
N ASP A 330 22.12 -14.91 -15.36
CA ASP A 330 22.91 -16.11 -15.61
C ASP A 330 23.65 -16.48 -14.31
N GLU A 331 23.77 -17.77 -13.99
CA GLU A 331 24.13 -18.24 -12.64
C GLU A 331 25.56 -17.86 -12.21
N ASP A 332 25.72 -16.69 -11.57
CA ASP A 332 26.86 -16.40 -10.70
C ASP A 332 26.52 -15.40 -9.56
N ASP A 333 27.03 -15.75 -8.37
CA ASP A 333 27.25 -14.92 -7.18
C ASP A 333 26.10 -14.14 -6.46
N PHE A 334 24.88 -14.68 -6.37
CA PHE A 334 23.91 -14.26 -5.34
C PHE A 334 24.22 -14.87 -3.94
N LYS A 335 25.31 -14.41 -3.31
CA LYS A 335 25.54 -14.65 -1.87
C LYS A 335 24.62 -13.77 -1.04
N LEU A 336 23.77 -14.38 -0.19
CA LEU A 336 23.08 -13.64 0.87
C LEU A 336 24.12 -12.98 1.77
N ARG A 337 24.27 -11.66 1.69
CA ARG A 337 24.97 -10.91 2.73
C ARG A 337 24.12 -10.94 4.00
N GLU A 338 24.67 -11.51 5.07
CA GLU A 338 24.09 -11.40 6.39
C GLU A 338 24.03 -9.92 6.83
N LYS A 339 23.15 -9.65 7.79
CA LYS A 339 22.82 -8.28 8.19
C LYS A 339 23.95 -7.69 9.02
N GLN A 340 24.55 -6.61 8.52
CA GLN A 340 24.92 -5.52 9.42
C GLN A 340 23.64 -4.76 9.76
N ASP A 341 23.19 -4.88 11.00
CA ASP A 341 22.28 -3.90 11.59
C ASP A 341 23.07 -2.59 11.72
N LEU A 342 22.63 -1.56 10.98
CA LEU A 342 23.29 -0.25 10.96
C LEU A 342 23.35 0.34 12.38
N THR A 343 24.53 0.77 12.81
CA THR A 343 24.77 1.31 14.15
C THR A 343 24.25 2.74 14.28
N GLU A 344 24.36 3.33 15.48
CA GLU A 344 24.00 4.74 15.69
C GLU A 344 24.93 5.67 14.89
N GLU A 345 26.18 5.28 14.72
CA GLU A 345 27.19 5.93 13.89
C GLU A 345 26.86 5.86 12.39
N ASP A 346 26.50 4.68 11.86
CA ASP A 346 26.12 4.53 10.44
C ASP A 346 24.93 5.44 10.07
N VAL A 347 23.94 5.54 10.97
CA VAL A 347 22.75 6.40 10.80
C VAL A 347 23.13 7.88 10.92
N LEU A 348 24.10 8.24 11.78
CA LEU A 348 24.62 9.59 11.89
C LEU A 348 25.45 10.01 10.66
N GLU A 349 26.18 9.09 10.04
CA GLU A 349 26.92 9.35 8.79
C GLU A 349 25.96 9.54 7.60
N GLU A 350 24.91 8.73 7.48
CA GLU A 350 23.87 8.89 6.44
C GLU A 350 23.09 10.22 6.62
N ILE A 351 22.86 10.68 7.86
CA ILE A 351 22.31 12.01 8.16
C ILE A 351 23.32 13.12 7.85
N GLY A 352 24.59 12.93 8.20
CA GLY A 352 25.68 13.88 7.94
C GLY A 352 25.87 14.18 6.46
N TYR A 353 25.72 13.17 5.60
CA TYR A 353 25.85 13.32 4.14
C TYR A 353 24.68 14.06 3.48
N LEU A 354 23.52 14.15 4.15
CA LEU A 354 22.39 14.99 3.73
C LEU A 354 22.45 16.41 4.31
N GLY A 355 23.29 16.63 5.32
CA GLY A 355 23.59 17.93 5.90
C GLY A 355 24.63 18.71 5.09
N GLY A 356 24.20 19.32 3.98
CA GLY A 356 24.98 20.31 3.22
C GLY A 356 25.22 21.63 3.97
N VAL A 357 25.60 21.56 5.24
CA VAL A 357 26.00 22.69 6.08
C VAL A 357 27.45 23.04 5.73
N GLY A 358 27.70 24.32 5.48
CA GLY A 358 29.03 24.79 5.04
C GLY A 358 30.13 24.51 6.06
N LYS A 359 31.39 24.59 5.59
CA LYS A 359 32.60 24.54 6.44
C LYS A 359 32.41 25.42 7.68
N ALA A 360 32.35 24.80 8.85
CA ALA A 360 32.47 25.51 10.11
C ALA A 360 33.95 25.79 10.39
N ASP A 361 34.27 27.00 10.87
CA ASP A 361 35.61 27.37 11.28
C ASP A 361 36.14 26.49 12.43
N GLU A 362 37.47 26.45 12.57
CA GLU A 362 38.23 25.65 13.54
C GLU A 362 37.93 25.99 15.03
N THR A 363 37.02 26.94 15.28
CA THR A 363 36.63 27.44 16.61
C THR A 363 35.50 26.65 17.29
N TYR A 364 34.78 25.76 16.59
CA TYR A 364 33.67 25.02 17.23
C TYR A 364 34.16 23.83 18.08
N LYS A 365 34.43 24.09 19.37
CA LYS A 365 34.67 23.04 20.39
C LYS A 365 33.35 22.67 21.08
N PRO A 366 32.77 21.46 20.85
CA PRO A 366 31.54 21.05 21.53
C PRO A 366 31.78 20.82 23.03
N ILE A 367 31.03 21.53 23.86
CA ILE A 367 31.12 21.44 25.34
C ILE A 367 30.58 20.07 25.79
N ARG A 368 31.48 19.20 26.24
CA ARG A 368 31.14 17.89 26.82
C ARG A 368 30.80 18.03 28.30
N ASN A 369 29.54 18.34 28.61
CA ASN A 369 29.01 18.26 29.98
C ASN A 369 28.99 16.80 30.48
N ARG A 370 30.10 16.33 31.05
CA ARG A 370 30.15 15.13 31.87
C ARG A 370 29.75 15.50 33.31
N PRO A 371 28.72 14.89 33.90
CA PRO A 371 28.45 15.05 35.32
C PRO A 371 29.42 14.18 36.14
N GLY A 372 30.44 14.79 36.77
CA GLY A 372 31.24 14.13 37.80
C GLY A 372 32.76 14.17 37.67
N GLU A 373 33.36 15.33 37.42
CA GLU A 373 34.77 15.63 37.72
C GLU A 373 34.87 17.08 38.24
N PRO A 374 35.69 17.40 39.26
CA PRO A 374 35.75 18.72 39.87
C PRO A 374 36.64 19.69 39.09
N ASP A 375 36.29 20.99 39.09
CA ASP A 375 37.00 22.03 38.35
C ASP A 375 38.46 22.21 38.81
N GLN A 376 39.42 21.87 37.94
CA GLN A 376 40.79 22.38 38.05
C GLN A 376 40.85 23.79 37.48
N MET A 377 40.76 24.78 38.38
CA MET A 377 41.07 26.18 38.10
C MET A 377 42.59 26.37 37.95
N ASP A 378 43.11 26.25 36.72
CA ASP A 378 44.48 26.71 36.42
C ASP A 378 44.56 28.23 36.52
N PHE A 379 45.26 28.71 37.54
CA PHE A 379 45.29 30.11 37.95
C PHE A 379 46.63 30.75 37.56
N TRP A 380 46.59 31.69 36.59
CA TRP A 380 47.67 32.55 36.08
C TRP A 380 48.75 31.96 35.17
N LEU A 381 49.03 32.69 34.07
CA LEU A 381 50.39 33.18 33.76
C LEU A 381 50.38 34.29 32.68
N ARG A 382 50.70 35.53 33.10
CA ARG A 382 51.05 36.72 32.28
C ARG A 382 49.91 37.29 31.40
N TRP A 383 49.85 38.60 31.16
CA TRP A 383 50.76 39.70 31.54
C TRP A 383 50.12 40.65 32.55
#